data_AF-A0A3D1ZTC1-F1
#
_entry.id   AF-A0A3D1ZTC1-F1
#
_cell.length_a   1.000
_cell.length_b   1.000
_cell.length_c   1.000
_cell.angle_alpha   90.00
_cell.angle_beta   90.00
_cell.angle_gamma   90.00
#
_symmetry.space_group_name_H-M   'P 1'
#
loop_
_entity.id
_entity.type
_entity.pdbx_description
1 polymer ?
#
loop_
_entity_poly.entity_id
_entity_poly.type
_entity_poly.pdbx_seq_one_letter_code
_entity_poly.pdbx_strand_id
1 'polypeptide(L)'
;MRAFIAAHRHENVTGLALKAKRTDLFDMPTALDQIEGWQIAGKKLPQWAACDGIIYPPHISMEQCSSQFTALYKAEIAHRLLCGAGTDTVPESSMVDLTGGFGVDFSFLAREFARATYVERQARLCAIAAHNMAELGLSHARIVQGDGVEYLRAMRPTTMIYIDPARRDEHGARTYAIADCTPNVLALRDLLLAKARFTLIKLSPMLDWRKAVADFGGAVREVHIVSTGNECKELLLVLAADGGAHAENGANTAAAVSVEGMIGVDRADGADGAERAGSADGADGAERAGSADGADGAERANDVDGVDGAGSVDGVDSVWSAHAMIAGRTAKSVSADASSFAVDCGFAPHVYCVNDGQRIDYDAAVYTRGLRIGTAPLPPVRFLYEPNASIMKAGCFDLIEERFGVTQIGPSSHLFVSDTAIADFPGRGFVVEAMGGMGKKEVRRLLNGTKRANIAVRNFPLTAPQLRKKLKLADGGDVYLFGTTMQGGEHMLIRTKKLA
;
A
#
# COMPACT_ATOMS: atom_id res chain seq x y z
N MET A 1 -18.50 14.49 32.21
CA MET A 1 -17.65 13.86 31.16
C MET A 1 -16.76 14.85 30.40
N ARG A 2 -17.23 15.61 29.39
CA ARG A 2 -16.35 16.44 28.50
C ARG A 2 -15.24 17.26 29.23
N ALA A 3 -15.57 18.00 30.29
CA ALA A 3 -14.58 18.77 31.06
C ALA A 3 -13.52 17.91 31.80
N PHE A 4 -13.88 16.70 32.25
CA PHE A 4 -12.95 15.75 32.87
C PHE A 4 -11.95 15.21 31.83
N ILE A 5 -12.45 14.84 30.64
CA ILE A 5 -11.60 14.43 29.51
C ILE A 5 -10.60 15.55 29.19
N ALA A 6 -11.08 16.79 29.00
CA ALA A 6 -10.21 17.93 28.68
C ALA A 6 -9.12 18.20 29.74
N ALA A 7 -9.44 18.04 31.04
CA ALA A 7 -8.48 18.23 32.13
C ALA A 7 -7.43 17.10 32.21
N HIS A 8 -7.83 15.85 32.00
CA HIS A 8 -6.98 14.67 32.23
C HIS A 8 -6.40 14.04 30.96
N ARG A 9 -6.68 14.59 29.76
CA ARG A 9 -6.24 14.00 28.47
C ARG A 9 -4.73 13.85 28.27
N HIS A 10 -3.91 14.45 29.14
CA HIS A 10 -2.45 14.33 29.12
C HIS A 10 -1.90 13.39 30.21
N GLU A 11 -2.75 12.79 31.05
CA GLU A 11 -2.34 11.81 32.07
C GLU A 11 -2.30 10.38 31.53
N ASN A 12 -1.52 9.51 32.18
CA ASN A 12 -1.51 8.09 31.89
C ASN A 12 -2.85 7.44 32.27
N VAL A 13 -3.53 6.82 31.30
CA VAL A 13 -4.90 6.28 31.42
C VAL A 13 -5.00 5.25 32.54
N THR A 14 -4.06 4.30 32.63
CA THR A 14 -4.00 3.28 33.69
C THR A 14 -3.86 3.90 35.08
N GLY A 15 -2.98 4.89 35.22
CA GLY A 15 -2.79 5.65 36.46
C GLY A 15 -4.01 6.49 36.85
N LEU A 16 -4.76 7.01 35.87
CA LEU A 16 -6.01 7.73 36.09
C LEU A 16 -7.14 6.78 36.53
N ALA A 17 -7.27 5.62 35.88
CA ALA A 17 -8.25 4.59 36.21
C ALA A 17 -8.10 4.06 37.64
N LEU A 18 -6.86 3.97 38.15
CA LEU A 18 -6.57 3.56 39.54
C LEU A 18 -6.81 4.67 40.58
N LYS A 19 -6.73 5.95 40.18
CA LYS A 19 -6.91 7.11 41.09
C LYS A 19 -8.34 7.65 41.11
N ALA A 20 -9.08 7.50 40.02
CA ALA A 20 -10.40 8.08 39.87
C ALA A 20 -11.39 7.46 40.87
N LYS A 21 -11.91 8.29 41.78
CA LYS A 21 -13.07 7.90 42.59
C LYS A 21 -14.25 7.65 41.66
N ARG A 22 -14.95 6.52 41.85
CA ARG A 22 -16.22 6.27 41.16
C ARG A 22 -17.16 7.45 41.39
N THR A 23 -17.84 7.87 40.34
CA THR A 23 -18.76 9.02 40.33
C THR A 23 -19.98 8.67 39.51
N ASP A 24 -21.16 9.01 40.00
CA ASP A 24 -22.43 8.76 39.31
C ASP A 24 -22.75 9.87 38.27
N LEU A 25 -21.84 10.84 38.10
CA LEU A 25 -22.02 12.00 37.22
C LEU A 25 -21.76 11.70 35.72
N PHE A 26 -21.05 10.61 35.40
CA PHE A 26 -20.80 10.11 34.05
C PHE A 26 -20.12 8.74 34.08
N ASP A 27 -20.21 7.99 32.99
CA ASP A 27 -19.52 6.71 32.85
C ASP A 27 -17.99 6.88 32.78
N MET A 28 -17.28 6.27 33.73
CA MET A 28 -15.82 6.38 33.85
C MET A 28 -15.06 5.61 32.75
N PRO A 29 -15.40 4.34 32.41
CA PRO A 29 -14.84 3.64 31.25
C PRO A 29 -14.92 4.46 29.96
N THR A 30 -16.10 4.96 29.58
CA THR A 30 -16.27 5.81 28.40
C THR A 30 -15.36 7.04 28.45
N ALA A 31 -15.19 7.67 29.62
CA ALA A 31 -14.30 8.82 29.76
C ALA A 31 -12.80 8.46 29.58
N LEU A 32 -12.39 7.24 29.94
CA LEU A 32 -11.04 6.72 29.73
C LEU A 32 -10.81 6.37 28.25
N ASP A 33 -11.76 5.68 27.60
CA ASP A 33 -11.75 5.39 26.16
C ASP A 33 -11.57 6.69 25.33
N GLN A 34 -12.25 7.77 25.72
CA GLN A 34 -12.12 9.06 25.04
C GLN A 34 -10.76 9.73 25.27
N ILE A 35 -10.12 9.55 26.44
CA ILE A 35 -8.77 10.06 26.69
C ILE A 35 -7.74 9.28 25.86
N GLU A 36 -7.83 7.95 25.87
CA GLU A 36 -6.94 7.08 25.11
C GLU A 36 -7.06 7.30 23.60
N GLY A 37 -8.30 7.34 23.09
CA GLY A 37 -8.59 7.68 21.70
C GLY A 37 -8.05 9.07 21.31
N TRP A 38 -8.17 10.07 22.18
CA TRP A 38 -7.58 11.39 21.95
C TRP A 38 -6.04 11.36 21.96
N GLN A 39 -5.40 10.58 22.84
CA GLN A 39 -3.94 10.44 22.88
C GLN A 39 -3.38 9.74 21.63
N ILE A 40 -4.07 8.71 21.13
CA ILE A 40 -3.74 8.05 19.85
C ILE A 40 -3.95 9.03 18.70
N ALA A 41 -5.08 9.75 18.67
CA ALA A 41 -5.38 10.76 17.66
C ALA A 41 -4.35 11.91 17.67
N GLY A 42 -3.86 12.34 18.83
CA GLY A 42 -2.85 13.41 18.94
C GLY A 42 -1.55 13.10 18.19
N LYS A 43 -1.20 11.81 18.05
CA LYS A 43 -0.04 11.35 17.26
C LYS A 43 -0.40 11.02 15.80
N LYS A 44 -1.55 10.37 15.58
CA LYS A 44 -1.92 9.73 14.30
C LYS A 44 -2.84 10.59 13.40
N LEU A 45 -3.65 11.45 14.03
CA LEU A 45 -4.73 12.25 13.45
C LEU A 45 -4.79 13.67 14.07
N PRO A 46 -3.69 14.47 14.07
CA PRO A 46 -3.63 15.71 14.84
C PRO A 46 -4.73 16.74 14.49
N GLN A 47 -5.25 16.77 13.25
CA GLN A 47 -6.41 17.62 12.90
C GLN A 47 -7.72 17.17 13.57
N TRP A 48 -7.94 15.85 13.74
CA TRP A 48 -9.07 15.34 14.51
C TRP A 48 -8.87 15.57 16.02
N ALA A 49 -7.64 15.46 16.52
CA ALA A 49 -7.34 15.73 17.94
C ALA A 49 -7.41 17.22 18.31
N ALA A 50 -7.28 18.12 17.33
CA ALA A 50 -7.51 19.56 17.46
C ALA A 50 -8.99 19.97 17.35
N CYS A 51 -9.87 19.07 16.92
CA CYS A 51 -11.31 19.30 16.88
C CYS A 51 -11.93 18.91 18.23
N ASP A 52 -12.39 19.90 18.99
CA ASP A 52 -13.19 19.61 20.19
C ASP A 52 -14.51 18.92 19.80
N GLY A 53 -15.02 18.08 20.70
CA GLY A 53 -16.32 17.42 20.54
C GLY A 53 -16.31 16.06 19.82
N ILE A 54 -15.22 15.70 19.12
CA ILE A 54 -15.01 14.39 18.50
C ILE A 54 -15.24 13.24 19.50
N ILE A 55 -15.92 12.20 19.03
CA ILE A 55 -16.14 10.94 19.74
C ILE A 55 -15.22 9.86 19.16
N TYR A 56 -14.36 9.29 19.99
CA TYR A 56 -13.46 8.20 19.59
C TYR A 56 -14.15 6.83 19.78
N PRO A 57 -14.05 5.90 18.81
CA PRO A 57 -14.49 4.51 18.94
C PRO A 57 -13.52 3.71 19.84
N PRO A 58 -13.82 2.43 20.15
CA PRO A 58 -12.96 1.60 20.99
C PRO A 58 -11.58 1.38 20.34
N HIS A 59 -10.57 1.06 21.16
CA HIS A 59 -9.16 0.98 20.78
C HIS A 59 -8.88 0.38 19.40
N ILE A 60 -9.45 -0.80 19.09
CA ILE A 60 -9.26 -1.50 17.81
C ILE A 60 -9.58 -0.65 16.56
N SER A 61 -10.59 0.22 16.62
CA SER A 61 -10.93 1.13 15.51
C SER A 61 -9.98 2.33 15.41
N MET A 62 -9.39 2.75 16.53
CA MET A 62 -8.34 3.77 16.57
C MET A 62 -6.99 3.22 16.06
N GLU A 63 -6.69 1.96 16.34
CA GLU A 63 -5.52 1.25 15.79
C GLU A 63 -5.63 1.04 14.28
N GLN A 64 -6.81 0.59 13.81
CA GLN A 64 -7.00 0.16 12.42
C GLN A 64 -7.29 1.30 11.43
N CYS A 65 -7.71 2.48 11.87
CA CYS A 65 -7.93 3.61 10.96
C CYS A 65 -6.64 4.05 10.24
N SER A 66 -6.75 4.69 9.07
CA SER A 66 -5.60 5.29 8.39
C SER A 66 -5.00 6.46 9.19
N SER A 67 -3.78 6.90 8.86
CA SER A 67 -3.19 8.10 9.46
C SER A 67 -3.63 9.35 8.71
N GLN A 68 -3.48 10.53 9.32
CA GLN A 68 -3.77 11.79 8.63
C GLN A 68 -2.94 11.96 7.35
N PHE A 69 -1.68 11.50 7.34
CA PHE A 69 -0.85 11.53 6.14
C PHE A 69 -1.44 10.68 5.01
N THR A 70 -1.79 9.43 5.28
CA THR A 70 -2.33 8.55 4.23
C THR A 70 -3.76 8.88 3.84
N ALA A 71 -4.54 9.53 4.71
CA ALA A 71 -5.88 10.02 4.39
C ALA A 71 -5.84 11.33 3.56
N LEU A 72 -4.95 12.27 3.88
CA LEU A 72 -4.71 13.47 3.06
C LEU A 72 -4.23 13.08 1.65
N TYR A 73 -3.36 12.08 1.54
CA TYR A 73 -2.88 11.63 0.23
C TYR A 73 -4.00 11.00 -0.64
N LYS A 74 -5.01 10.37 -0.04
CA LYS A 74 -6.22 9.92 -0.77
C LYS A 74 -7.05 11.10 -1.28
N ALA A 75 -7.23 12.14 -0.47
CA ALA A 75 -7.88 13.38 -0.90
C ALA A 75 -7.11 14.02 -2.06
N GLU A 76 -5.77 14.04 -2.02
CA GLU A 76 -4.95 14.56 -3.12
C GLU A 76 -5.10 13.73 -4.42
N ILE A 77 -5.18 12.39 -4.33
CA ILE A 77 -5.50 11.54 -5.48
C ILE A 77 -6.88 11.91 -6.05
N ALA A 78 -7.90 12.07 -5.22
CA ALA A 78 -9.24 12.48 -5.65
C ALA A 78 -9.21 13.87 -6.31
N HIS A 79 -8.57 14.86 -5.69
CA HIS A 79 -8.40 16.21 -6.21
C HIS A 79 -7.76 16.22 -7.61
N ARG A 80 -6.63 15.52 -7.78
CA ARG A 80 -5.93 15.39 -9.07
C ARG A 80 -6.77 14.69 -10.13
N LEU A 81 -7.54 13.67 -9.77
CA LEU A 81 -8.43 12.96 -10.69
C LEU A 81 -9.68 13.77 -11.08
N LEU A 82 -10.14 14.69 -10.23
CA LEU A 82 -11.24 15.61 -10.50
C LEU A 82 -10.79 16.80 -11.37
N CYS A 83 -9.71 17.47 -10.98
CA CYS A 83 -9.18 18.65 -11.68
C CYS A 83 -8.42 18.29 -12.98
N GLY A 84 -8.11 17.00 -13.17
CA GLY A 84 -7.53 16.39 -14.38
C GLY A 84 -8.46 16.40 -15.60
N ALA A 85 -9.03 17.56 -15.91
CA ALA A 85 -9.75 17.92 -17.13
C ALA A 85 -9.68 19.44 -17.44
N GLY A 86 -8.89 20.23 -16.68
CA GLY A 86 -8.78 21.68 -16.89
C GLY A 86 -9.83 22.53 -16.18
N THR A 87 -10.47 22.00 -15.12
CA THR A 87 -11.48 22.71 -14.32
C THR A 87 -11.20 22.54 -12.84
N ASP A 88 -10.98 23.63 -12.10
CA ASP A 88 -10.60 23.62 -10.68
C ASP A 88 -11.66 23.00 -9.74
N THR A 89 -12.92 22.91 -10.18
CA THR A 89 -13.96 22.08 -9.54
C THR A 89 -14.88 21.47 -10.60
N VAL A 90 -15.40 20.27 -10.33
CA VAL A 90 -16.50 19.65 -11.09
C VAL A 90 -17.79 19.86 -10.27
N PRO A 91 -18.72 20.76 -10.65
CA PRO A 91 -19.74 21.27 -9.73
C PRO A 91 -20.74 20.25 -9.15
N GLU A 92 -20.89 19.07 -9.77
CA GLU A 92 -21.79 18.00 -9.30
C GLU A 92 -21.06 16.79 -8.69
N SER A 93 -19.75 16.91 -8.44
CA SER A 93 -18.88 15.82 -7.99
C SER A 93 -19.46 15.08 -6.77
N SER A 94 -19.42 13.75 -6.83
CA SER A 94 -19.96 12.91 -5.76
C SER A 94 -19.09 11.69 -5.46
N MET A 95 -19.00 11.34 -4.17
CA MET A 95 -18.30 10.13 -3.73
C MET A 95 -19.17 9.21 -2.87
N VAL A 96 -18.79 7.92 -2.85
CA VAL A 96 -19.31 6.93 -1.90
C VAL A 96 -18.14 6.15 -1.28
N ASP A 97 -18.05 6.12 0.05
CA ASP A 97 -17.26 5.12 0.78
C ASP A 97 -18.17 3.93 1.10
N LEU A 98 -17.77 2.74 0.65
CA LEU A 98 -18.56 1.50 0.80
C LEU A 98 -18.18 0.68 2.05
N THR A 99 -17.28 1.20 2.89
CA THR A 99 -16.58 0.43 3.94
C THR A 99 -16.49 1.16 5.29
N GLY A 100 -16.31 2.48 5.29
CA GLY A 100 -16.57 3.36 6.44
C GLY A 100 -15.62 3.23 7.64
N GLY A 101 -15.91 2.31 8.55
CA GLY A 101 -15.15 2.09 9.79
C GLY A 101 -15.24 3.27 10.78
N PHE A 102 -14.15 4.03 10.92
CA PHE A 102 -14.12 5.26 11.74
C PHE A 102 -14.39 6.53 10.89
N GLY A 103 -14.42 6.42 9.56
CA GLY A 103 -14.65 7.55 8.67
C GLY A 103 -13.48 8.53 8.54
N VAL A 104 -12.26 8.14 8.95
CA VAL A 104 -11.04 8.95 8.73
C VAL A 104 -10.84 9.23 7.25
N ASP A 105 -10.65 8.20 6.44
CA ASP A 105 -10.43 8.34 4.99
C ASP A 105 -11.57 9.10 4.32
N PHE A 106 -12.83 8.74 4.64
CA PHE A 106 -14.02 9.46 4.20
C PHE A 106 -13.97 10.95 4.54
N SER A 107 -13.61 11.34 5.77
CA SER A 107 -13.59 12.75 6.17
C SER A 107 -12.63 13.60 5.35
N PHE A 108 -11.50 13.03 4.91
CA PHE A 108 -10.53 13.71 4.06
C PHE A 108 -10.99 13.71 2.60
N LEU A 109 -11.38 12.55 2.06
CA LEU A 109 -11.91 12.44 0.69
C LEU A 109 -13.13 13.33 0.45
N ALA A 110 -14.10 13.35 1.36
CA ALA A 110 -15.37 14.07 1.22
C ALA A 110 -15.23 15.58 1.00
N ARG A 111 -14.08 16.18 1.33
CA ARG A 111 -13.80 17.61 1.12
C ARG A 111 -13.63 17.98 -0.36
N GLU A 112 -13.26 17.01 -1.20
CA GLU A 112 -13.09 17.20 -2.65
C GLU A 112 -14.41 17.03 -3.45
N PHE A 113 -15.52 16.64 -2.79
CA PHE A 113 -16.78 16.32 -3.45
C PHE A 113 -17.95 17.18 -2.95
N ALA A 114 -18.77 17.69 -3.88
CA ALA A 114 -19.98 18.44 -3.56
C ALA A 114 -21.02 17.61 -2.78
N ARG A 115 -20.98 16.27 -2.90
CA ARG A 115 -21.81 15.31 -2.13
C ARG A 115 -21.00 14.08 -1.75
N ALA A 116 -21.04 13.67 -0.49
CA ALA A 116 -20.35 12.46 -0.03
C ALA A 116 -21.31 11.52 0.71
N THR A 117 -21.32 10.22 0.37
CA THR A 117 -22.05 9.20 1.12
C THR A 117 -21.08 8.24 1.81
N TYR A 118 -21.35 7.95 3.06
CA TYR A 118 -20.62 7.00 3.90
C TYR A 118 -21.51 5.79 4.17
N VAL A 119 -21.02 4.57 3.91
CA VAL A 119 -21.75 3.32 4.17
C VAL A 119 -21.00 2.48 5.20
N GLU A 120 -21.70 2.04 6.24
CA GLU A 120 -21.16 1.22 7.32
C GLU A 120 -22.25 0.28 7.87
N ARG A 121 -21.87 -0.92 8.29
CA ARG A 121 -22.81 -1.97 8.73
C ARG A 121 -23.22 -1.77 10.19
N GLN A 122 -22.28 -1.32 11.01
CA GLN A 122 -22.43 -1.14 12.46
C GLN A 122 -23.12 0.18 12.80
N ALA A 123 -24.35 0.11 13.34
CA ALA A 123 -25.10 1.28 13.79
C ALA A 123 -24.33 2.18 14.78
N ARG A 124 -23.50 1.61 15.66
CA ARG A 124 -22.65 2.38 16.60
C ARG A 124 -21.58 3.21 15.89
N LEU A 125 -20.96 2.67 14.84
CA LEU A 125 -19.99 3.41 14.02
C LEU A 125 -20.70 4.44 13.13
N CYS A 126 -21.88 4.14 12.61
CA CYS A 126 -22.72 5.12 11.91
C CYS A 126 -23.07 6.33 12.80
N ALA A 127 -23.45 6.10 14.06
CA ALA A 127 -23.75 7.18 15.00
C ALA A 127 -22.51 8.03 15.33
N ILE A 128 -21.34 7.40 15.53
CA ILE A 128 -20.07 8.11 15.75
C ILE A 128 -19.65 8.89 14.50
N ALA A 129 -19.79 8.33 13.30
CA ALA A 129 -19.51 9.00 12.04
C ALA A 129 -20.45 10.21 11.84
N ALA A 130 -21.75 10.05 12.07
CA ALA A 130 -22.72 11.15 11.94
C ALA A 130 -22.39 12.34 12.86
N HIS A 131 -22.01 12.07 14.11
CA HIS A 131 -21.54 13.09 15.04
C HIS A 131 -20.22 13.72 14.59
N ASN A 132 -19.20 12.91 14.31
CA ASN A 132 -17.86 13.40 13.98
C ASN A 132 -17.82 14.17 12.66
N MET A 133 -18.55 13.74 11.62
CA MET A 133 -18.61 14.49 10.36
C MET A 133 -19.23 15.88 10.56
N ALA A 134 -20.20 16.03 11.48
CA ALA A 134 -20.77 17.33 11.82
C ALA A 134 -19.77 18.24 12.57
N GLU A 135 -19.09 17.74 13.60
CA GLU A 135 -18.05 18.50 14.33
C GLU A 135 -16.87 18.87 13.38
N LEU A 136 -16.54 18.01 12.40
CA LEU A 136 -15.53 18.24 11.35
C LEU A 136 -15.98 19.18 10.20
N GLY A 137 -17.19 19.74 10.27
CA GLY A 137 -17.75 20.71 9.31
C GLY A 137 -18.31 20.12 8.02
N LEU A 138 -18.44 18.80 7.90
CA LEU A 138 -18.85 18.08 6.68
C LEU A 138 -20.37 17.92 6.61
N SER A 139 -21.10 19.05 6.58
CA SER A 139 -22.57 19.09 6.58
C SER A 139 -23.23 18.48 5.33
N HIS A 140 -22.46 18.24 4.26
CA HIS A 140 -22.87 17.54 3.04
C HIS A 140 -22.63 16.02 3.08
N ALA A 141 -22.08 15.49 4.17
CA ALA A 141 -21.89 14.06 4.37
C ALA A 141 -23.21 13.36 4.73
N ARG A 142 -23.60 12.36 3.94
CA ARG A 142 -24.75 11.49 4.23
C ARG A 142 -24.27 10.13 4.75
N ILE A 143 -24.56 9.86 6.01
CA ILE A 143 -24.32 8.56 6.64
C ILE A 143 -25.47 7.59 6.28
N VAL A 144 -25.12 6.36 5.89
CA VAL A 144 -26.05 5.28 5.58
C VAL A 144 -25.62 4.05 6.37
N GLN A 145 -26.50 3.52 7.24
CA GLN A 145 -26.30 2.19 7.78
C GLN A 145 -26.71 1.15 6.72
N GLY A 146 -25.83 0.22 6.38
CA GLY A 146 -26.12 -0.85 5.43
C GLY A 146 -24.88 -1.63 5.01
N ASP A 147 -25.08 -2.65 4.17
CA ASP A 147 -23.96 -3.36 3.54
C ASP A 147 -23.47 -2.62 2.29
N GLY A 148 -22.15 -2.44 2.17
CA GLY A 148 -21.53 -1.74 1.05
C GLY A 148 -21.81 -2.39 -0.31
N VAL A 149 -21.94 -3.72 -0.37
CA VAL A 149 -22.18 -4.44 -1.63
C VAL A 149 -23.64 -4.34 -2.06
N GLU A 150 -24.57 -4.38 -1.10
CA GLU A 150 -26.00 -4.12 -1.35
C GLU A 150 -26.23 -2.68 -1.78
N TYR A 151 -25.60 -1.73 -1.09
CA TYR A 151 -25.65 -0.31 -1.44
C TYR A 151 -25.06 -0.06 -2.84
N LEU A 152 -23.91 -0.65 -3.18
CA LEU A 152 -23.29 -0.56 -4.51
C LEU A 152 -24.22 -1.04 -5.63
N ARG A 153 -24.96 -2.13 -5.41
CA ARG A 153 -25.97 -2.63 -6.38
C ARG A 153 -27.10 -1.61 -6.57
N ALA A 154 -27.63 -1.05 -5.48
CA ALA A 154 -28.79 -0.16 -5.50
C ALA A 154 -28.50 1.30 -5.89
N MET A 155 -27.29 1.82 -5.64
CA MET A 155 -26.96 3.22 -5.89
C MET A 155 -26.96 3.61 -7.36
N ARG A 156 -27.20 4.89 -7.65
CA ARG A 156 -26.91 5.49 -8.97
C ARG A 156 -25.39 5.63 -9.15
N PRO A 157 -24.88 5.70 -10.39
CA PRO A 157 -23.47 6.00 -10.64
C PRO A 157 -23.01 7.31 -9.99
N THR A 158 -21.73 7.36 -9.61
CA THR A 158 -21.10 8.45 -8.85
C THR A 158 -19.79 8.88 -9.51
N THR A 159 -19.15 9.97 -9.05
CA THR A 159 -17.84 10.38 -9.59
C THR A 159 -16.71 9.49 -9.07
N MET A 160 -16.68 9.21 -7.76
CA MET A 160 -15.71 8.28 -7.15
C MET A 160 -16.37 7.27 -6.20
N ILE A 161 -15.88 6.03 -6.21
CA ILE A 161 -16.05 5.10 -5.09
C ILE A 161 -14.72 4.99 -4.33
N TYR A 162 -14.79 4.94 -3.00
CA TYR A 162 -13.71 4.50 -2.13
C TYR A 162 -14.09 3.17 -1.46
N ILE A 163 -13.12 2.26 -1.34
CA ILE A 163 -13.34 0.97 -0.68
C ILE A 163 -12.06 0.43 0.00
N ASP A 164 -12.20 0.00 1.25
CA ASP A 164 -11.17 -0.56 2.13
C ASP A 164 -11.57 -1.99 2.57
N PRO A 165 -11.40 -3.01 1.71
CA PRO A 165 -11.82 -4.37 2.01
C PRO A 165 -10.91 -5.01 3.08
N ALA A 166 -11.52 -5.54 4.13
CA ALA A 166 -10.83 -6.20 5.23
C ALA A 166 -10.14 -7.49 4.75
N ARG A 167 -8.89 -7.72 5.17
CA ARG A 167 -8.15 -8.97 4.93
C ARG A 167 -8.66 -10.10 5.83
N ARG A 168 -9.86 -10.61 5.49
CA ARG A 168 -10.53 -11.73 6.15
C ARG A 168 -11.11 -12.67 5.11
N ASP A 169 -10.81 -13.96 5.26
CA ASP A 169 -11.46 -15.04 4.54
C ASP A 169 -12.86 -15.30 5.10
N GLU A 170 -13.55 -16.27 4.52
CA GLU A 170 -14.89 -16.72 4.92
C GLU A 170 -14.96 -17.20 6.39
N HIS A 171 -13.82 -17.54 6.99
CA HIS A 171 -13.68 -17.96 8.39
C HIS A 171 -13.13 -16.85 9.30
N GLY A 172 -12.89 -15.66 8.76
CA GLY A 172 -12.43 -14.47 9.48
C GLY A 172 -10.90 -14.38 9.69
N ALA A 173 -10.10 -15.34 9.20
CA ALA A 173 -8.66 -15.38 9.40
C ALA A 173 -7.90 -14.47 8.41
N ARG A 174 -6.60 -14.21 8.66
CA ARG A 174 -5.83 -13.15 7.96
C ARG A 174 -5.25 -13.64 6.63
N THR A 175 -5.74 -13.06 5.53
CA THR A 175 -5.53 -13.53 4.16
C THR A 175 -4.38 -12.84 3.44
N TYR A 176 -3.92 -13.37 2.30
CA TYR A 176 -2.81 -12.82 1.52
C TYR A 176 -3.09 -12.70 0.01
N ALA A 177 -4.26 -13.10 -0.49
CA ALA A 177 -4.72 -12.76 -1.83
C ALA A 177 -5.86 -11.72 -1.77
N ILE A 178 -6.12 -11.06 -2.90
CA ILE A 178 -7.15 -10.00 -3.01
C ILE A 178 -8.55 -10.61 -3.16
N ALA A 179 -8.65 -11.82 -3.71
CA ALA A 179 -9.90 -12.59 -3.77
C ALA A 179 -10.48 -12.86 -2.37
N ASP A 180 -9.60 -13.15 -1.40
CA ASP A 180 -9.93 -13.39 0.00
C ASP A 180 -9.85 -12.11 0.85
N CYS A 181 -10.20 -10.96 0.25
CA CYS A 181 -10.53 -9.72 0.97
C CYS A 181 -12.06 -9.53 0.98
N THR A 182 -12.59 -8.95 2.06
CA THR A 182 -14.04 -8.79 2.28
C THR A 182 -14.41 -7.31 2.35
N PRO A 183 -15.22 -6.78 1.41
CA PRO A 183 -15.81 -7.46 0.26
C PRO A 183 -14.79 -7.77 -0.86
N ASN A 184 -15.05 -8.81 -1.65
CA ASN A 184 -14.16 -9.25 -2.72
C ASN A 184 -14.19 -8.25 -3.89
N VAL A 185 -13.20 -7.37 -3.93
CA VAL A 185 -13.08 -6.30 -4.93
C VAL A 185 -12.80 -6.81 -6.36
N LEU A 186 -12.29 -8.02 -6.53
CA LEU A 186 -12.13 -8.64 -7.86
C LEU A 186 -13.49 -9.05 -8.41
N ALA A 187 -14.29 -9.75 -7.60
CA ALA A 187 -15.66 -10.15 -7.95
C ALA A 187 -16.62 -8.96 -8.14
N LEU A 188 -16.28 -7.79 -7.58
CA LEU A 188 -17.03 -6.54 -7.75
C LEU A 188 -16.48 -5.61 -8.84
N ARG A 189 -15.35 -5.93 -9.48
CA ARG A 189 -14.65 -5.04 -10.44
C ARG A 189 -15.60 -4.41 -11.46
N ASP A 190 -16.35 -5.23 -12.20
CA ASP A 190 -17.18 -4.76 -13.31
C ASP A 190 -18.35 -3.90 -12.81
N LEU A 191 -18.87 -4.18 -11.61
CA LEU A 191 -19.90 -3.37 -10.96
C LEU A 191 -19.34 -2.04 -10.43
N LEU A 192 -18.11 -2.04 -9.88
CA LEU A 192 -17.42 -0.81 -9.45
C LEU A 192 -17.17 0.13 -10.64
N LEU A 193 -16.66 -0.41 -11.76
CA LEU A 193 -16.45 0.30 -13.02
C LEU A 193 -17.77 0.84 -13.61
N ALA A 194 -18.86 0.06 -13.56
CA ALA A 194 -20.18 0.50 -14.02
C ALA A 194 -20.87 1.53 -13.09
N LYS A 195 -20.37 1.71 -11.86
CA LYS A 195 -20.96 2.60 -10.84
C LYS A 195 -20.11 3.84 -10.53
N ALA A 196 -18.87 3.94 -10.99
CA ALA A 196 -18.06 5.14 -10.80
C ALA A 196 -17.07 5.42 -11.94
N ARG A 197 -16.85 6.71 -12.24
CA ARG A 197 -15.77 7.16 -13.16
C ARG A 197 -14.39 6.72 -12.64
N PHE A 198 -14.19 6.76 -11.32
CA PHE A 198 -12.99 6.27 -10.65
C PHE A 198 -13.35 5.42 -9.43
N THR A 199 -12.63 4.32 -9.19
CA THR A 199 -12.69 3.58 -7.92
C THR A 199 -11.32 3.57 -7.26
N LEU A 200 -11.20 4.16 -6.08
CA LEU A 200 -10.00 4.14 -5.25
C LEU A 200 -10.10 2.97 -4.27
N ILE A 201 -9.28 1.95 -4.45
CA ILE A 201 -9.22 0.77 -3.59
C ILE A 201 -8.00 0.90 -2.68
N LYS A 202 -8.21 0.90 -1.35
CA LYS A 202 -7.11 0.71 -0.39
C LYS A 202 -6.83 -0.78 -0.23
N LEU A 203 -5.56 -1.14 -0.30
CA LEU A 203 -5.05 -2.49 -0.14
C LEU A 203 -3.89 -2.50 0.86
N SER A 204 -3.68 -3.65 1.47
CA SER A 204 -2.60 -3.88 2.44
C SER A 204 -1.21 -3.78 1.79
N PRO A 205 -0.22 -3.17 2.47
CA PRO A 205 1.15 -3.04 1.96
C PRO A 205 1.87 -4.38 1.79
N MET A 206 1.37 -5.46 2.41
CA MET A 206 1.90 -6.82 2.24
C MET A 206 1.55 -7.47 0.88
N LEU A 207 0.64 -6.89 0.08
CA LEU A 207 0.23 -7.46 -1.21
C LEU A 207 1.23 -7.11 -2.31
N ASP A 208 1.55 -8.06 -3.19
CA ASP A 208 2.32 -7.78 -4.41
C ASP A 208 1.49 -6.91 -5.35
N TRP A 209 2.03 -5.75 -5.76
CA TRP A 209 1.29 -4.78 -6.56
C TRP A 209 1.20 -5.17 -8.04
N ARG A 210 2.17 -5.94 -8.57
CA ARG A 210 2.15 -6.43 -9.96
C ARG A 210 1.09 -7.52 -10.10
N LYS A 211 1.03 -8.44 -9.14
CA LYS A 211 -0.09 -9.40 -9.04
C LYS A 211 -1.42 -8.68 -8.87
N ALA A 212 -1.49 -7.64 -8.03
CA ALA A 212 -2.73 -6.88 -7.86
C ALA A 212 -3.22 -6.28 -9.20
N VAL A 213 -2.34 -5.65 -9.98
CA VAL A 213 -2.65 -5.12 -11.32
C VAL A 213 -3.11 -6.22 -12.28
N ALA A 214 -2.42 -7.36 -12.29
CA ALA A 214 -2.76 -8.50 -13.14
C ALA A 214 -4.14 -9.11 -12.78
N ASP A 215 -4.44 -9.25 -11.48
CA ASP A 215 -5.71 -9.80 -10.97
C ASP A 215 -6.92 -8.94 -11.37
N PHE A 216 -6.75 -7.62 -11.52
CA PHE A 216 -7.79 -6.71 -12.03
C PHE A 216 -7.91 -6.71 -13.56
N GLY A 217 -6.97 -7.29 -14.31
CA GLY A 217 -7.08 -7.53 -15.75
C GLY A 217 -7.22 -6.26 -16.60
N GLY A 218 -6.26 -5.35 -16.52
CA GLY A 218 -6.20 -4.10 -17.30
C GLY A 218 -6.95 -2.91 -16.68
N ALA A 219 -7.92 -3.14 -15.79
CA ALA A 219 -8.74 -2.07 -15.20
C ALA A 219 -8.02 -1.09 -14.25
N VAL A 220 -6.72 -1.29 -13.97
CA VAL A 220 -5.93 -0.42 -13.06
C VAL A 220 -5.25 0.67 -13.87
N ARG A 221 -5.69 1.92 -13.69
CA ARG A 221 -5.07 3.10 -14.28
C ARG A 221 -3.82 3.54 -13.51
N GLU A 222 -3.89 3.52 -12.18
CA GLU A 222 -2.83 4.05 -11.31
C GLU A 222 -2.60 3.15 -10.10
N VAL A 223 -1.33 3.04 -9.68
CA VAL A 223 -0.89 2.31 -8.49
C VAL A 223 -0.13 3.29 -7.59
N HIS A 224 -0.55 3.46 -6.34
CA HIS A 224 0.17 4.29 -5.38
C HIS A 224 0.71 3.45 -4.23
N ILE A 225 2.01 3.52 -4.01
CA ILE A 225 2.71 2.81 -2.94
C ILE A 225 3.08 3.85 -1.88
N VAL A 226 2.36 3.82 -0.75
CA VAL A 226 2.34 4.92 0.22
C VAL A 226 3.08 4.53 1.48
N SER A 227 4.12 5.30 1.81
CA SER A 227 4.96 5.14 3.00
C SER A 227 4.99 6.41 3.84
N THR A 228 5.22 6.26 5.13
CA THR A 228 5.53 7.38 6.04
C THR A 228 6.46 6.90 7.15
N GLY A 229 7.40 7.75 7.56
CA GLY A 229 8.47 7.36 8.49
C GLY A 229 9.41 6.29 7.92
N ASN A 230 9.50 6.18 6.59
CA ASN A 230 10.18 5.09 5.87
C ASN A 230 9.62 3.67 6.13
N GLU A 231 8.31 3.56 6.33
CA GLU A 231 7.58 2.30 6.40
C GLU A 231 6.36 2.33 5.46
N CYS A 232 6.18 1.30 4.62
CA CYS A 232 5.05 1.23 3.70
C CYS A 232 3.75 0.88 4.44
N LYS A 233 2.78 1.80 4.41
CA LYS A 233 1.51 1.69 5.15
C LYS A 233 0.37 1.18 4.29
N GLU A 234 0.31 1.58 3.02
CA GLU A 234 -0.84 1.33 2.15
C GLU A 234 -0.40 1.12 0.69
N LEU A 235 -1.12 0.23 -0.02
CA LEU A 235 -1.11 0.14 -1.47
C LEU A 235 -2.48 0.67 -1.94
N LEU A 236 -2.52 1.66 -2.83
CA LEU A 236 -3.77 2.17 -3.39
C LEU A 236 -3.82 1.83 -4.88
N LEU A 237 -4.98 1.41 -5.38
CA LEU A 237 -5.24 1.24 -6.81
C LEU A 237 -6.33 2.20 -7.24
N VAL A 238 -6.14 2.90 -8.35
CA VAL A 238 -7.19 3.64 -9.04
C VAL A 238 -7.66 2.81 -10.21
N LEU A 239 -8.89 2.29 -10.13
CA LEU A 239 -9.58 1.75 -11.28
C LEU A 239 -10.29 2.87 -12.04
N ALA A 240 -10.31 2.76 -13.37
CA ALA A 240 -11.15 3.54 -14.26
C ALA A 240 -11.67 2.62 -15.35
N ALA A 241 -12.85 2.90 -15.89
CA ALA A 241 -13.24 2.28 -17.15
C ALA A 241 -12.35 2.86 -18.26
N ASP A 242 -11.96 2.04 -19.25
CA ASP A 242 -11.18 2.52 -20.39
C ASP A 242 -11.89 3.68 -21.06
N GLY A 243 -11.26 4.85 -21.00
CA GLY A 243 -11.66 6.02 -21.75
C GLY A 243 -11.37 5.78 -23.22
N GLY A 244 -12.22 4.99 -23.87
CA GLY A 244 -12.13 4.68 -25.30
C GLY A 244 -11.93 5.97 -26.07
N ALA A 245 -10.76 6.10 -26.71
CA ALA A 245 -10.34 7.35 -27.31
C ALA A 245 -11.38 7.77 -28.36
N HIS A 246 -12.10 8.86 -28.09
CA HIS A 246 -12.86 9.53 -29.13
C HIS A 246 -11.84 9.99 -30.17
N ALA A 247 -11.79 9.28 -31.29
CA ALA A 247 -10.95 9.61 -32.42
C ALA A 247 -11.42 10.96 -32.98
N GLU A 248 -10.80 12.04 -32.54
CA GLU A 248 -10.88 13.32 -33.22
C GLU A 248 -10.31 13.12 -34.62
N ASN A 249 -11.20 12.95 -35.59
CA ASN A 249 -10.85 12.85 -37.01
C ASN A 249 -10.37 14.21 -37.52
N GLY A 250 -9.15 14.58 -37.11
CA GLY A 250 -8.37 15.66 -37.69
C GLY A 250 -8.06 15.33 -39.15
N ALA A 251 -8.97 15.71 -40.04
CA ALA A 251 -8.85 15.44 -41.46
C ALA A 251 -7.57 16.05 -42.03
N ASN A 252 -6.77 15.24 -42.74
CA ASN A 252 -5.68 15.73 -43.55
C ASN A 252 -5.73 15.06 -44.93
N THR A 253 -5.63 15.87 -45.99
CA THR A 253 -5.95 15.47 -47.36
C THR A 253 -4.70 15.34 -48.22
N ALA A 254 -4.48 14.15 -48.78
CA ALA A 254 -3.57 13.91 -49.90
C ALA A 254 -4.18 12.82 -50.81
N ALA A 255 -3.84 12.79 -52.11
CA ALA A 255 -4.67 12.15 -53.13
C ALA A 255 -3.97 11.08 -54.00
N ALA A 256 -4.80 10.18 -54.55
CA ALA A 256 -4.52 9.21 -55.63
C ALA A 256 -3.54 8.06 -55.28
N VAL A 257 -3.48 6.92 -56.00
CA VAL A 257 -4.00 6.55 -57.35
C VAL A 257 -4.67 5.16 -57.33
N SER A 258 -5.64 4.91 -58.20
CA SER A 258 -6.36 3.63 -58.36
C SER A 258 -5.61 2.56 -59.18
N VAL A 259 -5.82 1.29 -58.86
CA VAL A 259 -5.76 0.14 -59.81
C VAL A 259 -6.85 -0.87 -59.43
N GLU A 260 -7.53 -1.45 -60.43
CA GLU A 260 -8.60 -2.46 -60.24
C GLU A 260 -8.05 -3.90 -60.14
N GLY A 261 -8.83 -4.81 -59.54
CA GLY A 261 -8.45 -6.21 -59.35
C GLY A 261 -9.63 -7.16 -59.12
N MET A 262 -10.39 -7.45 -60.19
CA MET A 262 -11.26 -8.64 -60.27
C MET A 262 -10.37 -9.90 -60.16
N ILE A 263 -10.79 -11.08 -59.69
CA ILE A 263 -12.01 -11.86 -59.96
C ILE A 263 -12.27 -12.85 -58.80
N GLY A 264 -13.51 -13.36 -58.65
CA GLY A 264 -13.75 -14.65 -57.98
C GLY A 264 -15.10 -14.73 -57.25
N VAL A 265 -15.97 -15.65 -57.66
CA VAL A 265 -17.26 -15.95 -57.02
C VAL A 265 -17.36 -17.46 -56.83
N ASP A 266 -17.90 -17.95 -55.71
CA ASP A 266 -18.69 -19.19 -55.76
C ASP A 266 -19.64 -19.43 -54.56
N ARG A 267 -20.52 -20.42 -54.74
CA ARG A 267 -21.44 -21.06 -53.76
C ARG A 267 -21.24 -22.61 -53.87
N ALA A 268 -22.05 -23.56 -53.37
CA ALA A 268 -23.30 -23.68 -52.61
C ALA A 268 -23.36 -25.15 -52.07
N ASP A 269 -24.24 -25.62 -51.18
CA ASP A 269 -25.19 -25.02 -50.22
C ASP A 269 -25.59 -26.10 -49.18
N GLY A 270 -26.27 -25.73 -48.08
CA GLY A 270 -26.89 -26.67 -47.13
C GLY A 270 -25.94 -27.50 -46.23
N ALA A 271 -26.44 -28.37 -45.33
CA ALA A 271 -27.83 -28.62 -44.93
C ALA A 271 -27.95 -29.23 -43.50
N ASP A 272 -29.09 -28.97 -42.86
CA ASP A 272 -29.87 -29.77 -41.89
C ASP A 272 -29.21 -30.73 -40.87
N GLY A 273 -29.45 -30.43 -39.58
CA GLY A 273 -30.46 -31.17 -38.79
C GLY A 273 -30.06 -32.39 -37.94
N ALA A 274 -30.31 -32.31 -36.62
CA ALA A 274 -30.57 -33.45 -35.72
C ALA A 274 -31.40 -33.02 -34.47
N GLU A 275 -32.16 -33.94 -33.87
CA GLU A 275 -33.13 -33.68 -32.78
C GLU A 275 -32.84 -34.44 -31.46
N ARG A 276 -33.29 -33.87 -30.32
CA ARG A 276 -33.69 -34.56 -29.04
C ARG A 276 -32.60 -35.36 -28.28
N ALA A 277 -32.76 -35.81 -27.03
CA ALA A 277 -33.78 -35.65 -25.96
C ALA A 277 -33.04 -35.22 -24.64
N GLY A 278 -33.65 -34.84 -23.49
CA GLY A 278 -34.57 -35.58 -22.60
C GLY A 278 -33.82 -36.58 -21.68
N SER A 279 -34.06 -36.76 -20.37
CA SER A 279 -35.03 -36.19 -19.39
C SER A 279 -34.55 -36.49 -17.94
N ALA A 280 -35.45 -36.40 -16.93
CA ALA A 280 -35.29 -36.58 -15.46
C ALA A 280 -34.86 -35.31 -14.69
N ASP A 281 -35.52 -34.83 -13.62
CA ASP A 281 -36.22 -35.44 -12.44
C ASP A 281 -35.26 -35.96 -11.34
N GLY A 282 -35.41 -35.65 -10.05
CA GLY A 282 -36.34 -34.71 -9.38
C GLY A 282 -36.37 -34.85 -7.84
N ALA A 283 -37.03 -33.89 -7.17
CA ALA A 283 -37.57 -33.92 -5.78
C ALA A 283 -36.65 -34.04 -4.52
N ASP A 284 -36.82 -33.04 -3.64
CA ASP A 284 -37.10 -33.08 -2.19
C ASP A 284 -36.18 -33.74 -1.13
N GLY A 285 -36.04 -33.02 0.00
CA GLY A 285 -35.49 -33.51 1.27
C GLY A 285 -35.31 -32.37 2.29
N ALA A 286 -35.97 -32.42 3.46
CA ALA A 286 -36.05 -31.28 4.39
C ALA A 286 -35.89 -31.65 5.88
N GLU A 287 -35.62 -30.59 6.67
CA GLU A 287 -35.89 -30.42 8.11
C GLU A 287 -34.84 -30.84 9.19
N ARG A 288 -34.82 -30.02 10.27
CA ARG A 288 -34.32 -30.23 11.66
C ARG A 288 -32.83 -30.04 12.04
N ALA A 289 -32.52 -28.76 12.33
CA ALA A 289 -32.16 -28.22 13.65
C ALA A 289 -31.52 -29.12 14.75
N GLY A 290 -30.47 -28.59 15.38
CA GLY A 290 -29.98 -28.98 16.72
C GLY A 290 -29.04 -27.91 17.30
N SER A 291 -29.24 -27.52 18.56
CA SER A 291 -28.46 -26.47 19.24
C SER A 291 -27.49 -27.05 20.29
N ALA A 292 -26.35 -26.42 20.51
CA ALA A 292 -25.50 -26.61 21.69
C ALA A 292 -24.61 -25.38 21.97
N ASP A 293 -24.49 -24.99 23.24
CA ASP A 293 -23.59 -23.91 23.72
C ASP A 293 -22.14 -24.40 23.89
N GLY A 294 -21.14 -23.49 23.94
CA GLY A 294 -19.73 -23.91 23.82
C GLY A 294 -18.59 -22.97 24.25
N ALA A 295 -18.74 -22.22 25.35
CA ALA A 295 -17.66 -21.67 26.21
C ALA A 295 -16.63 -20.64 25.66
N ASP A 296 -16.23 -19.71 26.54
CA ASP A 296 -15.12 -18.76 26.37
C ASP A 296 -13.72 -19.42 26.52
N GLY A 297 -12.69 -18.83 25.92
CA GLY A 297 -11.30 -19.13 26.29
C GLY A 297 -10.21 -18.50 25.42
N ALA A 298 -9.17 -17.96 26.08
CA ALA A 298 -7.89 -17.48 25.52
C ALA A 298 -7.95 -16.25 24.57
N GLU A 299 -6.97 -15.33 24.55
CA GLU A 299 -5.79 -15.15 25.43
C GLU A 299 -5.34 -13.67 25.48
N ARG A 300 -4.54 -13.30 26.49
CA ARG A 300 -3.90 -11.97 26.63
C ARG A 300 -2.41 -12.05 26.37
N ALA A 301 -1.92 -11.37 25.33
CA ALA A 301 -0.52 -10.97 25.15
C ALA A 301 -0.39 -10.00 23.95
N ASN A 302 0.38 -8.92 23.97
CA ASN A 302 1.05 -8.19 25.07
C ASN A 302 1.16 -6.72 24.65
N ASP A 303 0.74 -5.79 25.51
CA ASP A 303 1.11 -4.38 25.37
C ASP A 303 2.55 -4.16 25.88
N VAL A 304 3.36 -3.43 25.11
CA VAL A 304 4.62 -2.84 25.58
C VAL A 304 4.75 -1.44 24.99
N ASP A 305 4.95 -0.45 25.84
CA ASP A 305 5.01 0.97 25.46
C ASP A 305 6.07 1.29 24.39
N GLY A 306 5.77 2.28 23.57
CA GLY A 306 6.69 2.79 22.56
C GLY A 306 7.92 3.48 23.18
N VAL A 307 9.08 3.23 22.57
CA VAL A 307 10.32 3.97 22.83
C VAL A 307 10.78 4.56 21.50
N ASP A 308 10.99 5.88 21.46
CA ASP A 308 11.47 6.58 20.27
C ASP A 308 12.93 6.17 19.95
N GLY A 309 13.07 5.17 19.07
CA GLY A 309 14.34 4.65 18.57
C GLY A 309 14.32 4.59 17.04
N ALA A 310 15.44 4.93 16.41
CA ALA A 310 15.53 5.02 14.95
C ALA A 310 15.28 3.66 14.29
N GLY A 311 14.12 3.49 13.64
CA GLY A 311 13.69 2.23 13.06
C GLY A 311 14.67 1.70 12.00
N SER A 312 15.29 0.55 12.26
CA SER A 312 15.79 -0.32 11.20
C SER A 312 14.62 -1.15 10.67
N VAL A 313 14.49 -1.24 9.35
CA VAL A 313 13.34 -1.90 8.69
C VAL A 313 13.58 -3.41 8.61
N ASP A 314 13.72 -4.05 9.76
CA ASP A 314 13.95 -5.49 9.94
C ASP A 314 12.60 -6.24 9.86
N GLY A 315 11.94 -6.19 8.69
CA GLY A 315 10.53 -6.61 8.55
C GLY A 315 10.12 -7.20 7.20
N VAL A 316 11.07 -7.67 6.36
CA VAL A 316 10.77 -8.21 5.01
C VAL A 316 11.40 -9.60 4.74
N ASP A 317 12.44 -9.98 5.49
CA ASP A 317 13.28 -11.17 5.22
C ASP A 317 12.53 -12.53 5.26
N SER A 318 11.33 -12.60 5.83
CA SER A 318 10.57 -13.85 5.98
C SER A 318 9.78 -14.28 4.74
N VAL A 319 9.55 -13.40 3.76
CA VAL A 319 8.71 -13.70 2.58
C VAL A 319 9.52 -14.28 1.41
N TRP A 320 10.77 -13.85 1.19
CA TRP A 320 11.52 -14.25 -0.01
C TRP A 320 12.13 -15.66 0.02
N SER A 321 12.20 -16.32 1.18
CA SER A 321 12.75 -17.68 1.31
C SER A 321 12.05 -18.73 0.43
N ALA A 322 10.79 -18.50 0.04
CA ALA A 322 10.01 -19.41 -0.79
C ALA A 322 10.60 -19.62 -2.21
N HIS A 323 11.26 -18.63 -2.80
CA HIS A 323 11.82 -18.73 -4.16
C HIS A 323 13.23 -19.36 -4.20
N ALA A 324 13.91 -19.51 -3.06
CA ALA A 324 15.28 -20.05 -3.01
C ALA A 324 15.34 -21.59 -3.04
N MET A 325 14.25 -22.30 -2.72
CA MET A 325 14.25 -23.75 -2.45
C MET A 325 14.26 -24.67 -3.69
N ILE A 326 14.38 -24.13 -4.90
CA ILE A 326 14.42 -24.94 -6.16
C ILE A 326 15.82 -24.98 -6.80
N ALA A 327 16.77 -24.13 -6.37
CA ALA A 327 18.13 -24.06 -6.91
C ALA A 327 19.08 -25.21 -6.46
N GLY A 328 18.55 -26.44 -6.35
CA GLY A 328 19.11 -27.52 -5.53
C GLY A 328 19.53 -28.81 -6.24
N ARG A 329 19.61 -28.89 -7.57
CA ARG A 329 20.10 -30.09 -8.29
C ARG A 329 20.77 -29.79 -9.64
N THR A 330 22.01 -30.25 -9.77
CA THR A 330 22.77 -30.57 -11.00
C THR A 330 22.50 -29.74 -12.27
N ALA A 331 23.46 -28.91 -12.65
CA ALA A 331 23.41 -28.12 -13.89
C ALA A 331 23.28 -28.98 -15.17
N LYS A 332 22.34 -28.60 -16.02
CA LYS A 332 22.41 -28.75 -17.48
C LYS A 332 21.97 -27.43 -18.12
N SER A 333 22.67 -27.02 -19.17
CA SER A 333 22.40 -25.79 -19.90
C SER A 333 21.09 -25.92 -20.70
N VAL A 334 20.09 -25.12 -20.32
CA VAL A 334 18.94 -24.82 -21.17
C VAL A 334 18.80 -23.30 -21.19
N SER A 335 18.82 -22.71 -22.39
CA SER A 335 18.52 -21.30 -22.60
C SER A 335 17.02 -21.08 -22.44
N ALA A 336 16.59 -20.78 -21.22
CA ALA A 336 15.22 -20.35 -20.96
C ALA A 336 15.03 -18.94 -21.53
N ASP A 337 14.22 -18.83 -22.58
CA ASP A 337 13.95 -17.57 -23.26
C ASP A 337 13.04 -16.69 -22.38
N ALA A 338 13.53 -15.52 -21.98
CA ALA A 338 12.85 -14.61 -21.05
C ALA A 338 11.85 -13.66 -21.74
N SER A 339 11.51 -13.90 -23.01
CA SER A 339 10.67 -13.01 -23.83
C SER A 339 9.15 -13.25 -23.74
N SER A 340 8.69 -14.36 -23.14
CA SER A 340 7.30 -14.85 -23.28
C SER A 340 6.30 -14.42 -22.20
N PHE A 341 6.62 -13.42 -21.36
CA PHE A 341 5.68 -12.82 -20.40
C PHE A 341 5.02 -11.52 -20.88
N ALA A 342 5.12 -11.20 -22.16
CA ALA A 342 4.30 -10.19 -22.81
C ALA A 342 2.85 -10.72 -23.01
N VAL A 343 2.07 -10.74 -21.94
CA VAL A 343 0.60 -10.82 -22.05
C VAL A 343 0.12 -9.47 -22.58
N ASP A 344 -0.62 -9.48 -23.69
CA ASP A 344 -1.14 -8.28 -24.36
C ASP A 344 -2.36 -7.74 -23.59
N CYS A 345 -2.11 -7.20 -22.40
CA CYS A 345 -3.08 -6.49 -21.57
C CYS A 345 -3.08 -5.01 -21.95
N GLY A 346 -4.26 -4.43 -22.22
CA GLY A 346 -4.41 -2.98 -22.38
C GLY A 346 -3.93 -2.21 -21.13
N PHE A 347 -3.28 -1.07 -21.39
CA PHE A 347 -2.74 -0.10 -20.42
C PHE A 347 -1.99 -0.67 -19.20
N ALA A 348 -0.66 -0.52 -19.21
CA ALA A 348 0.10 -0.62 -17.98
C ALA A 348 -0.19 0.63 -17.09
N PRO A 349 -0.26 0.49 -15.76
CA PRO A 349 -0.62 1.59 -14.88
C PRO A 349 0.53 2.60 -14.70
N HIS A 350 0.16 3.83 -14.37
CA HIS A 350 1.12 4.80 -13.81
C HIS A 350 1.37 4.48 -12.33
N VAL A 351 2.63 4.31 -11.94
CA VAL A 351 3.01 3.90 -10.58
C VAL A 351 3.62 5.08 -9.84
N TYR A 352 3.08 5.39 -8.66
CA TYR A 352 3.51 6.45 -7.77
C TYR A 352 4.14 5.85 -6.50
N CYS A 353 5.41 6.18 -6.24
CA CYS A 353 6.13 5.87 -5.01
C CYS A 353 6.15 7.12 -4.13
N VAL A 354 5.50 7.07 -2.97
CA VAL A 354 5.43 8.21 -2.04
C VAL A 354 5.97 7.81 -0.67
N ASN A 355 6.87 8.61 -0.11
CA ASN A 355 7.31 8.50 1.27
C ASN A 355 7.39 9.89 1.90
N ASP A 356 6.45 10.22 2.79
CA ASP A 356 6.37 11.53 3.43
C ASP A 356 6.36 12.67 2.36
N GLY A 357 7.39 13.51 2.31
CA GLY A 357 7.55 14.54 1.27
C GLY A 357 8.21 14.06 -0.04
N GLN A 358 8.82 12.87 -0.07
CA GLN A 358 9.51 12.33 -1.24
C GLN A 358 8.53 11.65 -2.19
N ARG A 359 8.66 11.90 -3.50
CA ARG A 359 7.76 11.38 -4.54
C ARG A 359 8.54 11.03 -5.80
N ILE A 360 8.25 9.86 -6.37
CA ILE A 360 8.72 9.41 -7.68
C ILE A 360 7.58 8.68 -8.37
N ASP A 361 7.33 8.96 -9.64
CA ASP A 361 6.35 8.22 -10.43
C ASP A 361 6.86 7.87 -11.84
N TYR A 362 6.28 6.82 -12.44
CA TYR A 362 6.67 6.28 -13.73
C TYR A 362 5.55 5.46 -14.40
N ASP A 363 5.57 5.39 -15.73
CA ASP A 363 4.72 4.50 -16.53
C ASP A 363 5.31 3.07 -16.54
N ALA A 364 4.53 2.07 -16.17
CA ALA A 364 4.97 0.68 -16.13
C ALA A 364 5.18 0.02 -17.52
N ALA A 365 4.59 0.56 -18.61
CA ALA A 365 4.84 0.09 -19.98
C ALA A 365 6.25 0.45 -20.46
N VAL A 366 6.76 1.61 -20.02
CA VAL A 366 8.14 2.03 -20.30
C VAL A 366 9.12 1.11 -19.56
N TYR A 367 8.83 0.80 -18.28
CA TYR A 367 9.78 0.14 -17.37
C TYR A 367 9.69 -1.40 -17.27
N THR A 368 8.93 -2.04 -18.15
CA THR A 368 8.83 -3.52 -18.25
C THR A 368 9.88 -4.14 -19.20
N ARG A 369 10.72 -3.33 -19.86
CA ARG A 369 11.68 -3.79 -20.88
C ARG A 369 13.13 -3.88 -20.39
N GLY A 370 13.60 -5.10 -20.12
CA GLY A 370 15.04 -5.43 -20.22
C GLY A 370 15.95 -5.10 -19.03
N LEU A 371 15.42 -5.19 -17.80
CA LEU A 371 16.14 -5.01 -16.52
C LEU A 371 17.57 -5.59 -16.54
N ARG A 372 18.59 -4.72 -16.48
CA ARG A 372 20.03 -5.07 -16.40
C ARG A 372 20.65 -4.73 -15.04
N ILE A 373 19.80 -4.69 -14.01
CA ILE A 373 20.06 -4.55 -12.57
C ILE A 373 21.50 -4.88 -12.14
N GLY A 374 22.26 -3.88 -11.71
CA GLY A 374 23.57 -4.09 -11.05
C GLY A 374 24.66 -4.74 -11.91
N THR A 375 24.55 -4.68 -13.25
CA THR A 375 25.59 -5.16 -14.19
C THR A 375 26.48 -4.05 -14.76
N ALA A 376 26.13 -2.78 -14.54
CA ALA A 376 27.00 -1.65 -14.89
C ALA A 376 28.29 -1.63 -14.05
N PRO A 377 29.45 -1.21 -14.60
CA PRO A 377 30.68 -1.10 -13.81
C PRO A 377 30.55 -0.07 -12.68
N LEU A 378 30.97 -0.44 -11.47
CA LEU A 378 30.85 0.45 -10.32
C LEU A 378 31.71 1.73 -10.45
N PRO A 379 31.15 2.93 -10.18
CA PRO A 379 31.94 4.15 -10.02
C PRO A 379 32.76 4.11 -8.71
N PRO A 380 33.69 5.05 -8.50
CA PRO A 380 34.34 5.21 -7.20
C PRO A 380 33.31 5.38 -6.08
N VAL A 381 33.33 4.47 -5.11
CA VAL A 381 32.30 4.37 -4.06
C VAL A 381 32.58 5.39 -2.95
N ARG A 382 32.24 6.67 -3.20
CA ARG A 382 32.35 7.75 -2.20
C ARG A 382 31.05 7.99 -1.43
N PHE A 383 29.92 7.81 -2.10
CA PHE A 383 28.60 7.92 -1.50
C PHE A 383 27.86 6.59 -1.63
N LEU A 384 26.99 6.32 -0.66
CA LEU A 384 26.12 5.16 -0.59
C LEU A 384 24.70 5.64 -0.33
N TYR A 385 23.71 5.07 -1.00
CA TYR A 385 22.30 5.41 -0.83
C TYR A 385 21.44 4.16 -0.68
N GLU A 386 20.40 4.28 0.14
CA GLU A 386 19.33 3.28 0.30
C GLU A 386 17.99 3.95 -0.07
N PRO A 387 17.20 3.41 -1.02
CA PRO A 387 15.89 3.96 -1.35
C PRO A 387 14.90 3.88 -0.20
N ASN A 388 13.90 4.76 -0.23
CA ASN A 388 12.79 4.71 0.72
C ASN A 388 11.89 3.47 0.51
N ALA A 389 11.04 3.18 1.50
CA ALA A 389 10.22 1.98 1.55
C ALA A 389 9.24 1.83 0.37
N SER A 390 8.75 2.92 -0.24
CA SER A 390 7.84 2.81 -1.40
C SER A 390 8.59 2.40 -2.66
N ILE A 391 9.80 2.92 -2.90
CA ILE A 391 10.66 2.49 -4.01
C ILE A 391 11.15 1.05 -3.82
N MET A 392 11.54 0.69 -2.58
CA MET A 392 11.92 -0.69 -2.24
C MET A 392 10.80 -1.70 -2.52
N LYS A 393 9.53 -1.30 -2.33
CA LYS A 393 8.34 -2.11 -2.65
C LYS A 393 7.95 -2.04 -4.13
N ALA A 394 8.17 -0.92 -4.81
CA ALA A 394 7.96 -0.79 -6.24
C ALA A 394 8.90 -1.72 -7.03
N GLY A 395 10.18 -1.75 -6.63
CA GLY A 395 11.23 -2.50 -7.32
C GLY A 395 11.72 -1.81 -8.60
N CYS A 396 11.43 -0.53 -8.78
CA CYS A 396 11.88 0.30 -9.90
C CYS A 396 13.35 0.76 -9.69
N PHE A 397 14.27 -0.18 -9.55
CA PHE A 397 15.66 0.11 -9.17
C PHE A 397 16.47 0.73 -10.31
N ASP A 398 16.33 0.21 -11.53
CA ASP A 398 16.89 0.79 -12.76
C ASP A 398 16.31 2.22 -12.98
N LEU A 399 15.06 2.46 -12.55
CA LEU A 399 14.43 3.75 -12.20
C LEU A 399 15.37 4.79 -11.57
N ILE A 400 16.06 4.34 -10.51
CA ILE A 400 16.91 5.18 -9.67
C ILE A 400 18.31 5.34 -10.28
N GLU A 401 18.83 4.31 -10.95
CA GLU A 401 20.11 4.41 -11.69
C GLU A 401 20.01 5.48 -12.79
N GLU A 402 18.95 5.43 -13.61
CA GLU A 402 18.70 6.40 -14.68
C GLU A 402 18.48 7.81 -14.15
N ARG A 403 17.52 8.01 -13.23
CA ARG A 403 17.10 9.36 -12.82
C ARG A 403 18.11 10.11 -11.94
N PHE A 404 18.98 9.41 -11.22
CA PHE A 404 19.92 10.03 -10.27
C PHE A 404 21.40 9.83 -10.61
N GLY A 405 21.72 9.13 -11.70
CA GLY A 405 23.11 8.90 -12.13
C GLY A 405 23.92 8.07 -11.12
N VAL A 406 23.25 7.19 -10.37
CA VAL A 406 23.85 6.29 -9.38
C VAL A 406 23.94 4.87 -9.94
N THR A 407 24.73 4.00 -9.32
CA THR A 407 24.87 2.60 -9.74
C THR A 407 24.54 1.63 -8.61
N GLN A 408 23.80 0.56 -8.86
CA GLN A 408 23.54 -0.50 -7.87
C GLN A 408 24.85 -1.22 -7.51
N ILE A 409 25.17 -1.28 -6.21
CA ILE A 409 26.45 -1.82 -5.72
C ILE A 409 26.64 -3.31 -6.01
N GLY A 410 25.54 -4.04 -6.23
CA GLY A 410 25.51 -5.43 -6.64
C GLY A 410 24.08 -5.95 -6.84
N PRO A 411 23.88 -7.03 -7.60
CA PRO A 411 22.55 -7.64 -7.80
C PRO A 411 21.85 -7.99 -6.48
N SER A 412 20.55 -7.71 -6.42
CA SER A 412 19.69 -7.92 -5.24
C SER A 412 20.12 -7.19 -3.94
N SER A 413 21.15 -6.34 -4.00
CA SER A 413 21.62 -5.57 -2.85
C SER A 413 20.86 -4.27 -2.64
N HIS A 414 20.19 -3.74 -3.68
CA HIS A 414 19.29 -2.56 -3.60
C HIS A 414 19.87 -1.33 -2.88
N LEU A 415 21.21 -1.23 -2.86
CA LEU A 415 22.00 -0.11 -2.39
C LEU A 415 22.72 0.49 -3.58
N PHE A 416 22.82 1.81 -3.62
CA PHE A 416 23.30 2.56 -4.78
C PHE A 416 24.54 3.36 -4.40
N VAL A 417 25.43 3.62 -5.35
CA VAL A 417 26.73 4.30 -5.13
C VAL A 417 27.02 5.34 -6.20
N SER A 418 27.80 6.36 -5.84
CA SER A 418 28.32 7.39 -6.76
C SER A 418 29.62 8.03 -6.27
N ASP A 419 30.34 8.71 -7.17
CA ASP A 419 31.54 9.52 -6.87
C ASP A 419 31.18 10.93 -6.37
N THR A 420 30.03 11.46 -6.80
CA THR A 420 29.48 12.77 -6.45
C THR A 420 28.23 12.64 -5.56
N ALA A 421 28.00 13.60 -4.67
CA ALA A 421 26.82 13.60 -3.79
C ALA A 421 25.53 13.92 -4.56
N ILE A 422 24.49 13.13 -4.34
CA ILE A 422 23.11 13.38 -4.79
C ILE A 422 22.31 13.90 -3.59
N ALA A 423 21.93 15.18 -3.62
CA ALA A 423 21.20 15.83 -2.53
C ALA A 423 19.77 15.29 -2.38
N ASP A 424 19.01 15.32 -3.48
CA ASP A 424 17.57 14.99 -3.49
C ASP A 424 17.29 13.49 -3.69
N PHE A 425 18.20 12.62 -3.22
CA PHE A 425 18.04 11.17 -3.36
C PHE A 425 16.80 10.68 -2.58
N PRO A 426 15.93 9.84 -3.17
CA PRO A 426 14.65 9.45 -2.59
C PRO A 426 14.80 8.34 -1.53
N GLY A 427 15.50 8.65 -0.45
CA GLY A 427 15.74 7.73 0.66
C GLY A 427 16.77 8.27 1.63
N ARG A 428 17.79 7.47 1.94
CA ARG A 428 18.87 7.79 2.88
C ARG A 428 20.22 7.83 2.17
N GLY A 429 20.87 9.00 2.14
CA GLY A 429 22.23 9.17 1.62
C GLY A 429 23.31 9.13 2.71
N PHE A 430 24.48 8.62 2.37
CA PHE A 430 25.62 8.42 3.28
C PHE A 430 26.96 8.70 2.59
N VAL A 431 27.93 9.23 3.34
CA VAL A 431 29.33 9.37 2.94
C VAL A 431 30.10 8.11 3.36
N VAL A 432 30.84 7.50 2.44
CA VAL A 432 31.64 6.30 2.70
C VAL A 432 32.99 6.69 3.32
N GLU A 433 33.24 6.20 4.54
CA GLU A 433 34.51 6.44 5.25
C GLU A 433 35.53 5.32 5.02
N ALA A 434 35.07 4.06 4.91
CA ALA A 434 35.92 2.90 4.67
C ALA A 434 35.13 1.68 4.19
N MET A 435 35.78 0.80 3.43
CA MET A 435 35.25 -0.51 3.00
C MET A 435 36.24 -1.63 3.37
N GLY A 436 35.74 -2.85 3.53
CA GLY A 436 36.57 -4.03 3.78
C GLY A 436 35.76 -5.29 4.06
N GLY A 437 36.38 -6.46 3.89
CA GLY A 437 35.74 -7.75 4.10
C GLY A 437 35.59 -8.13 5.57
N MET A 438 35.02 -9.32 5.80
CA MET A 438 34.80 -9.87 7.15
C MET A 438 36.08 -10.38 7.85
N GLY A 439 37.28 -10.12 7.28
CA GLY A 439 38.56 -10.53 7.83
C GLY A 439 38.92 -9.80 9.13
N LYS A 440 39.44 -10.52 10.14
CA LYS A 440 39.73 -9.97 11.49
C LYS A 440 40.65 -8.73 11.49
N LYS A 441 41.55 -8.60 10.50
CA LYS A 441 42.41 -7.42 10.34
C LYS A 441 41.65 -6.22 9.75
N GLU A 442 40.85 -6.45 8.73
CA GLU A 442 40.05 -5.43 8.04
C GLU A 442 38.94 -4.91 8.96
N VAL A 443 38.16 -5.80 9.59
CA VAL A 443 37.14 -5.42 10.58
C VAL A 443 37.73 -4.54 11.68
N ARG A 444 38.94 -4.85 12.19
CA ARG A 444 39.61 -4.00 13.20
C ARG A 444 39.98 -2.61 12.65
N ARG A 445 40.42 -2.52 11.39
CA ARG A 445 40.73 -1.25 10.70
C ARG A 445 39.46 -0.44 10.44
N LEU A 446 38.43 -1.07 9.88
CA LEU A 446 37.16 -0.46 9.50
C LEU A 446 36.36 0.01 10.71
N LEU A 447 36.34 -0.74 11.80
CA LEU A 447 35.69 -0.28 13.04
C LEU A 447 36.49 0.84 13.72
N ASN A 448 37.82 0.93 13.56
CA ASN A 448 38.67 2.00 14.10
C ASN A 448 38.33 2.39 15.57
N GLY A 449 38.21 1.39 16.46
CA GLY A 449 37.86 1.58 17.88
C GLY A 449 36.41 1.96 18.18
N THR A 450 35.54 2.07 17.17
CA THR A 450 34.10 2.36 17.30
C THR A 450 33.40 1.29 18.15
N LYS A 451 32.61 1.71 19.14
CA LYS A 451 31.88 0.84 20.09
C LYS A 451 30.36 0.81 19.87
N ARG A 452 29.82 1.80 19.16
CA ARG A 452 28.39 1.95 18.82
C ARG A 452 28.26 2.21 17.32
N ALA A 453 27.32 1.55 16.66
CA ALA A 453 26.94 1.89 15.30
C ALA A 453 25.49 1.46 15.02
N ASN A 454 24.83 2.20 14.14
CA ASN A 454 23.64 1.72 13.44
C ASN A 454 24.08 0.66 12.42
N ILE A 455 23.38 -0.47 12.33
CA ILE A 455 23.72 -1.56 11.41
C ILE A 455 22.54 -1.83 10.50
N ALA A 456 22.80 -1.88 9.19
CA ALA A 456 21.84 -2.30 8.17
C ALA A 456 22.45 -3.42 7.34
N VAL A 457 21.62 -4.32 6.82
CA VAL A 457 22.05 -5.41 5.93
C VAL A 457 21.16 -5.51 4.71
N ARG A 458 21.78 -5.73 3.54
CA ARG A 458 21.10 -5.88 2.25
C ARG A 458 21.87 -6.88 1.40
N ASN A 459 21.28 -8.04 1.12
CA ASN A 459 21.96 -9.19 0.49
C ASN A 459 23.29 -9.54 1.21
N PHE A 460 23.21 -10.11 2.41
CA PHE A 460 24.38 -10.41 3.25
C PHE A 460 24.13 -11.67 4.11
N PRO A 461 25.12 -12.54 4.36
CA PRO A 461 24.93 -13.84 5.02
C PRO A 461 24.69 -13.76 6.55
N LEU A 462 24.39 -12.60 7.10
CA LEU A 462 24.08 -12.37 8.52
C LEU A 462 23.01 -11.28 8.64
N THR A 463 22.02 -11.48 9.51
CA THR A 463 21.04 -10.43 9.84
C THR A 463 21.70 -9.29 10.63
N ALA A 464 21.10 -8.09 10.68
CA ALA A 464 21.67 -6.97 11.42
C ALA A 464 21.93 -7.29 12.91
N PRO A 465 21.03 -7.97 13.67
CA PRO A 465 21.30 -8.44 15.02
C PRO A 465 22.46 -9.45 15.13
N GLN A 466 22.58 -10.38 14.17
CA GLN A 466 23.69 -11.35 14.15
C GLN A 466 25.04 -10.66 13.88
N LEU A 467 25.08 -9.73 12.92
CA LEU A 467 26.25 -8.93 12.60
C LEU A 467 26.66 -8.04 13.77
N ARG A 468 25.70 -7.37 14.42
CA ARG A 468 25.88 -6.57 15.65
C ARG A 468 26.55 -7.39 16.76
N LYS A 469 26.04 -8.60 17.04
CA LYS A 469 26.59 -9.53 18.03
C LYS A 469 28.00 -10.02 17.65
N LYS A 470 28.24 -10.33 16.37
CA LYS A 470 29.55 -10.78 15.85
C LYS A 470 30.63 -9.70 15.96
N LEU A 471 30.26 -8.44 15.72
CA LEU A 471 31.16 -7.27 15.80
C LEU A 471 31.28 -6.68 17.21
N LYS A 472 30.44 -7.10 18.16
CA LYS A 472 30.37 -6.60 19.54
C LYS A 472 30.09 -5.10 19.64
N LEU A 473 29.21 -4.61 18.77
CA LEU A 473 28.78 -3.21 18.73
C LEU A 473 27.48 -3.02 19.52
N ALA A 474 27.42 -1.99 20.36
CA ALA A 474 26.15 -1.47 20.85
C ALA A 474 25.46 -0.62 19.76
N ASP A 475 24.21 -0.23 19.97
CA ASP A 475 23.41 0.44 18.94
C ASP A 475 23.47 1.98 18.97
N GLY A 476 23.10 2.62 17.87
CA GLY A 476 23.09 4.08 17.68
C GLY A 476 24.49 4.71 17.52
N GLY A 477 24.55 6.03 17.69
CA GLY A 477 25.73 6.84 17.38
C GLY A 477 25.76 7.27 15.90
N ASP A 478 26.82 7.99 15.50
CA ASP A 478 26.86 8.68 14.19
C ASP A 478 27.35 7.78 13.03
N VAL A 479 27.88 6.60 13.38
CA VAL A 479 28.41 5.62 12.41
C VAL A 479 27.27 4.73 11.92
N TYR A 480 27.17 4.59 10.60
CA TYR A 480 26.32 3.62 9.94
C TYR A 480 27.21 2.54 9.31
N LEU A 481 26.84 1.28 9.51
CA LEU A 481 27.60 0.13 9.01
C LEU A 481 26.68 -0.75 8.18
N PHE A 482 26.95 -0.80 6.87
CA PHE A 482 26.21 -1.64 5.94
C PHE A 482 26.96 -2.95 5.71
N GLY A 483 26.27 -4.08 5.90
CA GLY A 483 26.71 -5.38 5.37
C GLY A 483 25.98 -5.66 4.05
N THR A 484 26.73 -5.85 2.96
CA THR A 484 26.14 -6.09 1.64
C THR A 484 27.03 -6.93 0.72
N THR A 485 26.49 -7.36 -0.41
CA THR A 485 27.23 -8.10 -1.44
C THR A 485 27.44 -7.21 -2.66
N MET A 486 28.69 -7.09 -3.10
CA MET A 486 29.04 -6.27 -4.26
C MET A 486 28.88 -7.03 -5.57
N GLN A 487 28.89 -6.30 -6.69
CA GLN A 487 29.05 -6.86 -8.03
C GLN A 487 30.27 -7.81 -8.05
N GLY A 488 30.05 -9.07 -8.47
CA GLY A 488 31.05 -10.14 -8.38
C GLY A 488 30.87 -11.10 -7.19
N GLY A 489 29.96 -10.80 -6.25
CA GLY A 489 29.56 -11.72 -5.17
C GLY A 489 30.35 -11.60 -3.86
N GLU A 490 31.23 -10.60 -3.72
CA GLU A 490 32.00 -10.41 -2.48
C GLU A 490 31.16 -9.78 -1.35
N HIS A 491 31.19 -10.42 -0.17
CA HIS A 491 30.50 -9.94 1.03
C HIS A 491 31.33 -8.88 1.78
N MET A 492 30.89 -7.63 1.71
CA MET A 492 31.62 -6.46 2.18
C MET A 492 30.93 -5.74 3.34
N LEU A 493 31.73 -5.15 4.21
CA LEU A 493 31.30 -4.13 5.17
C LEU A 493 31.66 -2.74 4.64
N ILE A 494 30.72 -1.80 4.76
CA ILE A 494 30.88 -0.40 4.38
C ILE A 494 30.61 0.45 5.61
N ARG A 495 31.66 1.11 6.11
CA ARG A 495 31.57 2.13 7.15
C ARG A 495 31.18 3.45 6.50
N THR A 496 30.10 4.05 6.98
CA THR A 496 29.60 5.33 6.49
C THR A 496 29.21 6.26 7.63
N LYS A 497 29.03 7.54 7.30
CA LYS A 497 28.25 8.51 8.09
C LYS A 497 27.06 8.95 7.26
N LYS A 498 25.96 9.34 7.91
CA LYS A 498 24.82 9.94 7.22
C LYS A 498 25.28 11.22 6.49
N LEU A 499 24.78 11.44 5.28
CA LEU A 499 24.92 12.74 4.61
C LEU A 499 24.14 13.78 5.44
N ALA A 500 24.71 14.98 5.56
CA ALA A 500 24.21 16.04 6.44
C ALA A 500 23.02 16.78 5.83
#